data_AF-A0A945VUL1-F1
#
_entry.id   AF-A0A945VUL1-F1
#
_cell.length_a   1.000
_cell.length_b   1.000
_cell.length_c   1.000
_cell.angle_alpha   90.00
_cell.angle_beta   90.00
_cell.angle_gamma   90.00
#
_symmetry.space_group_name_H-M   'P 1'
#
loop_
_entity.id
_entity.type
_entity.pdbx_description
1 polymer ?
#
loop_
_entity_poly.entity_id
_entity_poly.type
_entity_poly.pdbx_seq_one_letter_code
_entity_poly.pdbx_strand_id
1 'polypeptide(L)'
;MGKNYKEDAMYYLTLASSISVDLLSHSELVMNEIDQKRAEIRDEINAIGGVFSLSKILIKGKIKYSYKKKKLKNEINKELQLILDILSNADKLDPNLKMEVKDDEGRCELVSSNTIRASAFYSAARCYIAADKLKHALEAFSKSYNYMHSQEPLIGYAYAMKLQGGRGNTAKIVEAFEKVVEFDPYSEIGIEAAKEIARMQQK
;
A
#
# COMPACT_ATOMS: atom_id res chain seq x y z
N MET A 1 -8.31 -42.14 -10.42
CA MET A 1 -7.48 -40.92 -10.52
C MET A 1 -7.77 -40.08 -9.30
N GLY A 2 -6.87 -40.09 -8.31
CA GLY A 2 -7.02 -39.23 -7.13
C GLY A 2 -6.75 -37.78 -7.53
N LYS A 3 -7.61 -36.84 -7.13
CA LYS A 3 -7.35 -35.40 -7.30
C LYS A 3 -6.02 -35.06 -6.62
N ASN A 4 -5.10 -34.48 -7.36
CA ASN A 4 -3.81 -34.07 -6.83
C ASN A 4 -3.94 -32.69 -6.19
N TYR A 5 -4.52 -32.65 -4.99
CA TYR A 5 -4.83 -31.42 -4.27
C TYR A 5 -3.60 -30.53 -4.03
N LYS A 6 -2.39 -31.10 -4.02
CA LYS A 6 -1.14 -30.35 -3.86
C LYS A 6 -0.77 -29.56 -5.12
N GLU A 7 -0.95 -30.15 -6.31
CA GLU A 7 -0.75 -29.45 -7.58
C GLU A 7 -1.78 -28.33 -7.76
N ASP A 8 -3.04 -28.60 -7.43
CA ASP A 8 -4.11 -27.59 -7.48
C ASP A 8 -3.83 -26.42 -6.52
N ALA A 9 -3.38 -26.69 -5.29
CA ALA A 9 -3.02 -25.66 -4.32
C ALA A 9 -1.81 -24.82 -4.78
N MET A 10 -0.80 -25.46 -5.39
CA MET A 10 0.36 -24.76 -5.96
C MET A 10 -0.05 -23.86 -7.11
N TYR A 11 -0.93 -24.32 -8.00
CA TYR A 11 -1.48 -23.51 -9.08
C TYR A 11 -2.17 -22.23 -8.55
N TYR A 12 -3.02 -22.36 -7.52
CA TYR A 12 -3.67 -21.21 -6.90
C TYR A 12 -2.68 -20.25 -6.25
N LEU A 13 -1.64 -20.77 -5.58
CA LEU A 13 -0.62 -19.95 -4.94
C LEU A 13 0.20 -19.15 -5.96
N THR A 14 0.60 -19.79 -7.07
CA THR A 14 1.29 -19.12 -8.18
C THR A 14 0.41 -18.06 -8.84
N LEU A 15 -0.88 -18.35 -9.08
CA LEU A 15 -1.81 -17.40 -9.68
C LEU A 15 -2.01 -16.16 -8.79
N ALA A 16 -2.21 -16.35 -7.49
CA ALA A 16 -2.33 -15.25 -6.53
C ALA A 16 -1.05 -14.40 -6.46
N SER A 17 0.12 -15.05 -6.49
CA SER A 17 1.41 -14.35 -6.51
C SER A 17 1.55 -13.46 -7.75
N SER A 18 1.21 -13.97 -8.94
CA SER A 18 1.27 -13.20 -10.19
C SER A 18 0.37 -11.96 -10.13
N ILE A 19 -0.88 -12.12 -9.72
CA ILE A 19 -1.84 -11.00 -9.62
C ILE A 19 -1.36 -9.98 -8.56
N SER A 20 -0.73 -10.44 -7.47
CA SER A 20 -0.17 -9.54 -6.45
C SER A 20 1.01 -8.70 -6.97
N VAL A 21 1.86 -9.26 -7.83
CA VAL A 21 2.98 -8.55 -8.47
C VAL A 21 2.46 -7.50 -9.45
N ASP A 22 1.43 -7.84 -10.23
CA ASP A 22 0.77 -6.90 -11.14
C ASP A 22 0.14 -5.73 -10.36
N LEU A 23 -0.53 -6.02 -9.24
CA LEU A 23 -1.12 -5.01 -8.36
C LEU A 23 -0.05 -4.09 -7.76
N LEU A 24 1.11 -4.63 -7.37
CA LEU A 24 2.25 -3.85 -6.88
C LEU A 24 2.78 -2.91 -7.98
N SER A 25 3.02 -3.44 -9.18
CA SER A 25 3.50 -2.68 -10.33
C SER A 25 2.54 -1.56 -10.71
N HIS A 26 1.24 -1.85 -10.71
CA HIS A 26 0.19 -0.85 -10.93
C HIS A 26 0.19 0.22 -9.83
N SER A 27 0.39 -0.17 -8.57
CA SER A 27 0.48 0.79 -7.45
C SER A 27 1.61 1.79 -7.64
N GLU A 28 2.76 1.34 -8.12
CA GLU A 28 3.93 2.18 -8.33
C GLU A 28 3.72 3.17 -9.48
N LEU A 29 3.18 2.70 -10.61
CA LEU A 29 2.81 3.55 -11.73
C LEU A 29 1.80 4.62 -11.33
N VAL A 30 0.74 4.24 -10.60
CA VAL A 30 -0.29 5.19 -10.17
C VAL A 30 0.25 6.20 -9.16
N MET A 31 1.11 5.78 -8.23
CA MET A 31 1.77 6.69 -7.29
C MET A 31 2.68 7.67 -8.01
N ASN A 32 3.51 7.21 -8.95
CA ASN A 32 4.38 8.07 -9.75
C ASN A 32 3.59 9.10 -10.56
N GLU A 33 2.50 8.69 -11.23
CA GLU A 33 1.62 9.61 -11.95
C GLU A 33 0.97 10.67 -11.04
N ILE A 34 0.61 10.29 -9.82
CA ILE A 34 -0.02 11.19 -8.85
C ILE A 34 1.00 12.18 -8.31
N ASP A 35 2.21 11.74 -8.00
CA ASP A 35 3.26 12.61 -7.50
C ASP A 35 3.71 13.61 -8.57
N GLN A 36 3.79 13.17 -9.83
CA GLN A 36 4.02 14.07 -10.97
C GLN A 36 2.91 15.12 -11.09
N LYS A 37 1.63 14.72 -11.07
CA LYS A 37 0.50 15.67 -11.14
C LYS A 37 0.42 16.59 -9.92
N ARG A 38 0.81 16.14 -8.74
CA ARG A 38 0.87 16.96 -7.52
C ARG A 38 1.97 18.01 -7.63
N ALA A 39 3.11 17.68 -8.23
CA ALA A 39 4.18 18.61 -8.52
C ALA A 39 3.71 19.67 -9.52
N GLU A 40 3.11 19.25 -10.65
CA GLU A 40 2.56 20.17 -11.67
C GLU A 40 1.53 21.15 -11.07
N ILE A 41 0.57 20.65 -10.27
CA ILE A 41 -0.42 21.50 -9.60
C ILE A 41 0.25 22.47 -8.61
N ARG A 42 1.29 22.02 -7.89
CA ARG A 42 2.03 22.88 -6.95
C ARG A 42 2.75 24.01 -7.68
N ASP A 43 3.37 23.70 -8.81
CA ASP A 43 4.09 24.66 -9.63
C ASP A 43 3.12 25.66 -10.29
N GLU A 44 1.96 25.19 -10.76
CA GLU A 44 0.88 26.06 -11.24
C GLU A 44 0.34 27.00 -10.14
N ILE A 45 0.14 26.49 -8.92
CA ILE A 45 -0.28 27.32 -7.77
C ILE A 45 0.77 28.39 -7.46
N ASN A 46 2.04 28.02 -7.48
CA ASN A 46 3.15 28.94 -7.23
C ASN A 46 3.30 29.99 -8.34
N ALA A 47 3.02 29.62 -9.59
CA ALA A 47 3.14 30.51 -10.75
C ALA A 47 2.00 31.54 -10.87
N ILE A 48 0.81 31.27 -10.33
CA ILE A 48 -0.41 32.04 -10.65
C ILE A 48 -0.78 33.10 -9.60
N GLY A 49 -0.19 33.09 -8.39
CA GLY A 49 -0.39 34.20 -7.43
C GLY A 49 -1.82 34.43 -6.90
N GLY A 50 -2.76 33.49 -7.09
CA GLY A 50 -4.15 33.52 -6.57
C GLY A 50 -5.08 34.53 -7.27
N VAL A 51 -6.42 34.41 -7.35
CA VAL A 51 -7.41 33.53 -6.71
C VAL A 51 -8.65 33.30 -7.62
N PHE A 52 -8.86 33.99 -8.75
CA PHE A 52 -10.22 34.07 -9.33
C PHE A 52 -10.56 33.16 -10.54
N SER A 53 -9.62 32.76 -11.40
CA SER A 53 -9.90 31.80 -12.51
C SER A 53 -9.82 30.33 -12.09
N LEU A 54 -9.18 30.08 -10.94
CA LEU A 54 -8.89 28.76 -10.38
C LEU A 54 -10.17 27.98 -9.99
N SER A 55 -11.24 28.65 -9.58
CA SER A 55 -12.42 27.97 -9.00
C SER A 55 -13.12 27.01 -9.97
N LYS A 56 -13.42 27.42 -11.22
CA LYS A 56 -14.09 26.56 -12.22
C LYS A 56 -13.20 25.41 -12.72
N ILE A 57 -11.91 25.66 -12.93
CA ILE A 57 -10.93 24.66 -13.37
C ILE A 57 -10.64 23.67 -12.23
N LEU A 58 -10.45 24.15 -11.00
CA LEU A 58 -10.32 23.31 -9.80
C LEU A 58 -11.58 22.48 -9.56
N ILE A 59 -12.78 23.00 -9.77
CA ILE A 59 -14.02 22.23 -9.56
C ILE A 59 -14.15 21.12 -10.61
N LYS A 60 -13.93 21.40 -11.91
CA LYS A 60 -13.95 20.37 -12.96
C LYS A 60 -12.82 19.34 -12.77
N GLY A 61 -11.62 19.80 -12.41
CA GLY A 61 -10.48 18.96 -12.05
C GLY A 61 -10.77 18.07 -10.85
N LYS A 62 -11.30 18.64 -9.75
CA LYS A 62 -11.72 17.91 -8.54
C LYS A 62 -12.80 16.88 -8.82
N ILE A 63 -13.80 17.19 -9.64
CA ILE A 63 -14.87 16.24 -10.02
C ILE A 63 -14.31 15.09 -10.87
N LYS A 64 -13.53 15.41 -11.93
CA LYS A 64 -12.91 14.39 -12.79
C LYS A 64 -11.92 13.51 -12.01
N TYR A 65 -11.15 14.11 -11.11
CA TYR A 65 -10.20 13.42 -10.25
C TYR A 65 -10.90 12.57 -9.18
N SER A 66 -11.97 13.08 -8.55
CA SER A 66 -12.82 12.32 -7.62
C SER A 66 -13.46 11.10 -8.29
N TYR A 67 -13.94 11.26 -9.54
CA TYR A 67 -14.47 10.15 -10.33
C TYR A 67 -13.40 9.09 -10.64
N LYS A 68 -12.20 9.51 -11.10
CA LYS A 68 -11.05 8.60 -11.32
C LYS A 68 -10.65 7.87 -10.03
N LYS A 69 -10.54 8.58 -8.91
CA LYS A 69 -10.24 8.01 -7.58
C LYS A 69 -11.28 6.96 -7.15
N LYS A 70 -12.57 7.22 -7.39
CA LYS A 70 -13.66 6.27 -7.05
C LYS A 70 -13.59 5.01 -7.91
N LYS A 71 -13.33 5.15 -9.22
CA LYS A 71 -13.15 4.01 -10.13
C LYS A 71 -11.94 3.17 -9.70
N LEU A 72 -10.80 3.83 -9.45
CA LEU A 72 -9.57 3.21 -8.97
C LEU A 72 -9.80 2.41 -7.67
N LYS A 73 -10.49 2.98 -6.67
CA LYS A 73 -10.87 2.26 -5.43
C LYS A 73 -11.62 0.96 -5.74
N ASN A 74 -12.62 1.02 -6.61
CA ASN A 74 -13.44 -0.15 -6.91
C ASN A 74 -12.64 -1.24 -7.64
N GLU A 75 -11.70 -0.86 -8.50
CA GLU A 75 -10.79 -1.78 -9.18
C GLU A 75 -9.84 -2.45 -8.18
N ILE A 76 -9.19 -1.67 -7.30
CA ILE A 76 -8.35 -2.19 -6.21
C ILE A 76 -9.13 -3.19 -5.34
N ASN A 77 -10.36 -2.85 -4.95
CA ASN A 77 -11.19 -3.73 -4.12
C ASN A 77 -11.49 -5.06 -4.81
N LYS A 78 -11.75 -5.04 -6.13
CA LYS A 78 -12.05 -6.26 -6.89
C LYS A 78 -10.84 -7.16 -7.01
N GLU A 79 -9.68 -6.60 -7.34
CA GLU A 79 -8.42 -7.35 -7.47
C GLU A 79 -7.99 -7.92 -6.12
N LEU A 80 -8.04 -7.11 -5.06
CA LEU A 80 -7.73 -7.57 -3.72
C LEU A 80 -8.67 -8.70 -3.29
N GLN A 81 -9.98 -8.58 -3.53
CA GLN A 81 -10.92 -9.64 -3.18
C GLN A 81 -10.65 -10.93 -3.96
N LEU A 82 -10.34 -10.82 -5.27
CA LEU A 82 -9.98 -11.97 -6.09
C LEU A 82 -8.75 -12.71 -5.55
N ILE A 83 -7.68 -11.97 -5.19
CA ILE A 83 -6.49 -12.56 -4.56
C ILE A 83 -6.88 -13.30 -3.27
N LEU A 84 -7.69 -12.66 -2.41
CA LEU A 84 -8.11 -13.26 -1.14
C LEU A 84 -8.96 -14.52 -1.34
N ASP A 85 -9.85 -14.55 -2.34
CA ASP A 85 -10.68 -15.70 -2.66
C ASP A 85 -9.83 -16.88 -3.18
N ILE A 86 -8.86 -16.60 -4.06
CA ILE A 86 -7.90 -17.59 -4.56
C ILE A 86 -7.09 -18.20 -3.42
N LEU A 87 -6.53 -17.36 -2.55
CA LEU A 87 -5.72 -17.82 -1.41
C LEU A 87 -6.57 -18.58 -0.38
N SER A 88 -7.82 -18.19 -0.19
CA SER A 88 -8.75 -18.94 0.67
C SER A 88 -9.07 -20.33 0.11
N ASN A 89 -9.04 -20.51 -1.21
CA ASN A 89 -9.16 -21.83 -1.82
C ASN A 89 -7.86 -22.63 -1.73
N ALA A 90 -6.70 -22.00 -1.88
CA ALA A 90 -5.41 -22.64 -1.66
C ALA A 90 -5.31 -23.19 -0.22
N ASP A 91 -5.67 -22.38 0.78
CA ASP A 91 -5.58 -22.77 2.19
C ASP A 91 -6.55 -23.91 2.57
N LYS A 92 -7.70 -24.03 1.90
CA LYS A 92 -8.61 -25.16 2.08
C LYS A 92 -8.01 -26.48 1.59
N LEU A 93 -7.12 -26.41 0.61
CA LEU A 93 -6.45 -27.57 0.04
C LEU A 93 -5.19 -27.93 0.82
N ASP A 94 -4.35 -26.93 1.10
CA ASP A 94 -3.15 -27.07 1.94
C ASP A 94 -2.80 -25.72 2.62
N PRO A 95 -3.12 -25.56 3.92
CA PRO A 95 -2.88 -24.30 4.64
C PRO A 95 -1.40 -24.05 4.96
N ASN A 96 -0.53 -25.07 4.81
CA ASN A 96 0.90 -24.95 5.10
C ASN A 96 1.75 -24.89 3.81
N LEU A 97 1.10 -24.81 2.64
CA LEU A 97 1.79 -24.76 1.37
C LEU A 97 2.72 -23.55 1.29
N LYS A 98 3.93 -23.80 0.81
CA LYS A 98 4.93 -22.77 0.49
C LYS A 98 5.43 -23.00 -0.92
N MET A 99 5.59 -21.91 -1.65
CA MET A 99 6.18 -21.86 -2.98
C MET A 99 7.62 -21.36 -2.87
N GLU A 100 8.55 -22.04 -3.53
CA GLU A 100 9.90 -21.51 -3.70
C GLU A 100 9.89 -20.43 -4.77
N VAL A 101 10.34 -19.25 -4.41
CA VAL A 101 10.55 -18.11 -5.31
C VAL A 101 12.01 -17.71 -5.22
N LYS A 102 12.61 -17.37 -6.35
CA LYS A 102 13.97 -16.81 -6.36
C LYS A 102 13.89 -15.30 -6.40
N ASP A 103 14.64 -14.63 -5.54
CA ASP A 103 14.85 -13.19 -5.64
C ASP A 103 15.78 -12.83 -6.81
N ASP A 104 15.98 -11.53 -7.05
CA ASP A 104 16.84 -11.01 -8.12
C ASP A 104 18.32 -11.40 -7.95
N GLU A 105 18.72 -11.83 -6.76
CA GLU A 105 20.06 -12.32 -6.41
C GLU A 105 20.16 -13.86 -6.52
N GLY A 106 19.07 -14.53 -6.90
CA GLY A 106 18.99 -15.97 -7.06
C GLY A 106 18.83 -16.76 -5.76
N ARG A 107 18.61 -16.10 -4.62
CA ARG A 107 18.33 -16.75 -3.33
C ARG A 107 16.91 -17.30 -3.33
N CYS A 108 16.76 -18.53 -2.84
CA CYS A 108 15.45 -19.14 -2.69
C CYS A 108 14.77 -18.65 -1.41
N GLU A 109 13.60 -18.05 -1.56
CA GLU A 109 12.68 -17.71 -0.49
C GLU A 109 11.43 -18.59 -0.54
N LEU A 110 10.91 -18.94 0.63
CA LEU A 110 9.67 -19.69 0.75
C LEU A 110 8.49 -18.74 0.98
N VAL A 111 7.66 -18.59 -0.04
CA VAL A 111 6.49 -17.72 -0.03
C VAL A 111 5.26 -18.52 0.37
N SER A 112 4.58 -18.07 1.43
CA SER A 112 3.34 -18.66 1.92
C SER A 112 2.12 -17.87 1.44
N SER A 113 0.93 -18.44 1.63
CA SER A 113 -0.35 -17.75 1.44
C SER A 113 -0.43 -16.43 2.24
N ASN A 114 0.08 -16.42 3.48
CA ASN A 114 0.13 -15.20 4.30
C ASN A 114 1.12 -14.16 3.77
N THR A 115 2.26 -14.59 3.22
CA THR A 115 3.22 -13.71 2.55
C THR A 115 2.56 -12.96 1.39
N ILE A 116 1.77 -13.67 0.57
CA ILE A 116 1.04 -13.06 -0.56
C ILE A 116 -0.08 -12.14 -0.05
N ARG A 117 -0.83 -12.52 0.99
CA ARG A 117 -1.83 -11.63 1.60
C ARG A 117 -1.20 -10.34 2.12
N ALA A 118 -0.06 -10.44 2.80
CA ALA A 118 0.66 -9.28 3.32
C ALA A 118 1.04 -8.33 2.19
N SER A 119 1.62 -8.86 1.10
CA SER A 119 1.98 -8.08 -0.10
C SER A 119 0.76 -7.44 -0.77
N ALA A 120 -0.31 -8.20 -1.00
CA ALA A 120 -1.53 -7.69 -1.62
C ALA A 120 -2.18 -6.56 -0.81
N PHE A 121 -2.24 -6.70 0.53
CA PHE A 121 -2.73 -5.63 1.40
C PHE A 121 -1.82 -4.41 1.41
N TYR A 122 -0.49 -4.59 1.39
CA TYR A 122 0.46 -3.50 1.29
C TYR A 122 0.29 -2.70 -0.01
N SER A 123 0.22 -3.39 -1.15
CA SER A 123 0.00 -2.77 -2.47
C SER A 123 -1.35 -2.05 -2.52
N ALA A 124 -2.43 -2.70 -2.04
CA ALA A 124 -3.74 -2.07 -1.97
C ALA A 124 -3.73 -0.80 -1.09
N ALA A 125 -2.99 -0.81 0.03
CA ALA A 125 -2.87 0.34 0.91
C ALA A 125 -2.22 1.54 0.21
N ARG A 126 -1.14 1.33 -0.55
CA ARG A 126 -0.50 2.35 -1.39
C ARG A 126 -1.49 2.91 -2.42
N CYS A 127 -2.21 2.03 -3.10
CA CYS A 127 -3.25 2.43 -4.05
C CYS A 127 -4.40 3.22 -3.38
N TYR A 128 -4.76 2.89 -2.13
CA TYR A 128 -5.75 3.66 -1.38
C TYR A 128 -5.24 5.04 -0.97
N ILE A 129 -3.94 5.22 -0.67
CA ILE A 129 -3.34 6.56 -0.50
C ILE A 129 -3.50 7.36 -1.79
N ALA A 130 -3.14 6.77 -2.93
CA ALA A 130 -3.33 7.36 -4.26
C ALA A 130 -4.79 7.75 -4.53
N ALA A 131 -5.72 6.88 -4.15
CA ALA A 131 -7.15 7.12 -4.27
C ALA A 131 -7.73 8.07 -3.20
N ASP A 132 -6.91 8.57 -2.28
CA ASP A 132 -7.29 9.45 -1.16
C ASP A 132 -8.39 8.82 -0.29
N LYS A 133 -8.20 7.52 -0.02
CA LYS A 133 -9.01 6.67 0.84
C LYS A 133 -8.20 6.28 2.07
N LEU A 134 -7.70 7.28 2.79
CA LEU A 134 -6.75 7.11 3.90
C LEU A 134 -7.22 6.13 4.98
N LYS A 135 -8.51 6.12 5.33
CA LYS A 135 -9.07 5.10 6.25
C LYS A 135 -8.86 3.66 5.74
N HIS A 136 -9.06 3.43 4.44
CA HIS A 136 -8.87 2.11 3.83
C HIS A 136 -7.38 1.78 3.73
N ALA A 137 -6.52 2.78 3.48
CA ALA A 137 -5.07 2.60 3.49
C ALA A 137 -4.58 2.13 4.87
N LEU A 138 -5.03 2.78 5.95
CA LEU A 138 -4.68 2.41 7.31
C LEU A 138 -5.12 0.98 7.66
N GLU A 139 -6.37 0.64 7.33
CA GLU A 139 -6.90 -0.71 7.53
C GLU A 139 -6.08 -1.75 6.74
N ALA A 140 -5.69 -1.43 5.50
CA ALA A 140 -4.92 -2.33 4.66
C ALA A 140 -3.46 -2.49 5.14
N PHE A 141 -2.76 -1.42 5.52
CA PHE A 141 -1.42 -1.54 6.12
C PHE A 141 -1.45 -2.36 7.42
N SER A 142 -2.45 -2.13 8.28
CA SER A 142 -2.61 -2.92 9.50
C SER A 142 -2.83 -4.41 9.20
N LYS A 143 -3.67 -4.74 8.21
CA LYS A 143 -3.85 -6.13 7.77
C LYS A 143 -2.57 -6.73 7.21
N SER A 144 -1.83 -5.97 6.39
CA SER A 144 -0.55 -6.40 5.84
C SER A 144 0.43 -6.81 6.96
N TYR A 145 0.61 -5.94 7.96
CA TYR A 145 1.45 -6.20 9.12
C TYR A 145 0.99 -7.42 9.94
N ASN A 146 -0.33 -7.64 10.07
CA ASN A 146 -0.86 -8.79 10.81
C ASN A 146 -0.65 -10.13 10.09
N TYR A 147 -0.56 -10.13 8.76
CA TYR A 147 -0.20 -11.34 8.00
C TYR A 147 1.31 -11.59 8.01
N MET A 148 2.10 -10.53 7.97
CA MET A 148 3.56 -10.61 8.02
C MET A 148 4.11 -9.37 8.72
N HIS A 149 4.74 -9.58 9.87
CA HIS A 149 5.36 -8.51 10.63
C HIS A 149 6.63 -8.04 9.92
N SER A 150 6.54 -6.89 9.26
CA SER A 150 7.68 -6.21 8.64
C SER A 150 7.58 -4.71 8.80
N GLN A 151 8.65 -4.01 8.50
CA GLN A 151 8.76 -2.58 8.75
C GLN A 151 8.05 -1.73 7.69
N GLU A 152 7.93 -2.23 6.46
CA GLU A 152 7.28 -1.60 5.32
C GLU A 152 5.80 -1.21 5.58
N PRO A 153 4.92 -2.12 6.06
CA PRO A 153 3.55 -1.74 6.37
C PRO A 153 3.46 -0.78 7.57
N LEU A 154 4.39 -0.84 8.53
CA LEU A 154 4.43 0.11 9.65
C LEU A 154 4.73 1.54 9.18
N ILE A 155 5.75 1.71 8.34
CA ILE A 155 6.08 3.04 7.81
C ILE A 155 4.98 3.57 6.90
N GLY A 156 4.38 2.71 6.07
CA GLY A 156 3.22 3.05 5.25
C GLY A 156 2.03 3.52 6.07
N TYR A 157 1.75 2.84 7.19
CA TYR A 157 0.71 3.21 8.14
C TYR A 157 0.99 4.59 8.78
N ALA A 158 2.21 4.83 9.25
CA ALA A 158 2.61 6.10 9.86
C ALA A 158 2.45 7.28 8.87
N TYR A 159 2.86 7.12 7.62
CA TYR A 159 2.64 8.14 6.59
C TYR A 159 1.16 8.33 6.24
N ALA A 160 0.36 7.26 6.15
CA ALA A 160 -1.08 7.38 5.96
C ALA A 160 -1.75 8.15 7.11
N MET A 161 -1.32 7.92 8.37
CA MET A 161 -1.79 8.69 9.52
C MET A 161 -1.40 10.16 9.43
N LYS A 162 -0.15 10.46 9.02
CA LYS A 162 0.32 11.84 8.81
C LYS A 162 -0.48 12.57 7.74
N LEU A 163 -0.89 11.88 6.66
CA LEU A 163 -1.75 12.45 5.62
C LEU A 163 -3.20 12.66 6.10
N GLN A 164 -3.71 11.78 6.96
CA GLN A 164 -5.09 11.87 7.47
C GLN A 164 -5.22 12.90 8.59
N GLY A 165 -4.22 12.92 9.48
CA GLY A 165 -4.12 13.83 10.60
C GLY A 165 -3.61 15.19 10.14
N GLY A 166 -4.53 16.11 9.86
CA GLY A 166 -4.21 17.54 10.03
C GLY A 166 -3.74 17.83 11.46
N ARG A 167 -3.24 19.05 11.72
CA ARG A 167 -2.52 19.58 12.90
C ARG A 167 -2.96 19.20 14.35
N GLY A 168 -3.92 18.30 14.59
CA GLY A 168 -4.39 17.88 15.91
C GLY A 168 -4.09 16.44 16.34
N ASN A 169 -3.36 15.64 15.55
CA ASN A 169 -3.10 14.22 15.87
C ASN A 169 -1.60 13.86 15.94
N THR A 170 -0.74 14.86 16.14
CA THR A 170 0.73 14.72 16.09
C THR A 170 1.24 13.61 17.03
N ALA A 171 0.71 13.51 18.25
CA ALA A 171 1.13 12.48 19.20
C ALA A 171 0.93 11.05 18.67
N LYS A 172 -0.22 10.76 18.06
CA LYS A 172 -0.49 9.43 17.47
C LYS A 172 0.33 9.16 16.22
N ILE A 173 0.66 10.21 15.47
CA ILE A 173 1.54 10.08 14.30
C ILE A 173 2.96 9.77 14.76
N VAL A 174 3.46 10.46 15.81
CA VAL A 174 4.76 10.18 16.44
C VAL A 174 4.80 8.74 16.96
N GLU A 175 3.79 8.29 17.72
CA GLU A 175 3.69 6.91 18.21
C GLU A 175 3.74 5.88 17.06
N ALA A 176 3.11 6.19 15.92
CA ALA A 176 3.16 5.32 14.75
C ALA A 176 4.57 5.24 14.14
N PHE A 177 5.31 6.34 14.06
CA PHE A 177 6.72 6.33 13.62
C PHE A 177 7.65 5.69 14.66
N GLU A 178 7.38 5.85 15.95
CA GLU A 178 8.16 5.18 17.01
C GLU A 178 8.09 3.66 16.86
N LYS A 179 6.92 3.09 16.58
CA LYS A 179 6.78 1.65 16.28
C LYS A 179 7.61 1.20 15.07
N VAL A 180 7.82 2.07 14.08
CA VAL A 180 8.70 1.77 12.95
C VAL A 180 10.15 1.68 13.42
N VAL A 181 10.60 2.64 14.23
CA VAL A 181 11.96 2.70 14.79
C VAL A 181 12.21 1.52 15.74
N GLU A 182 11.25 1.19 16.60
CA GLU A 182 11.33 0.07 17.54
C GLU A 182 11.46 -1.28 16.83
N PHE A 183 10.87 -1.43 15.64
CA PHE A 183 10.95 -2.68 14.87
C PHE A 183 12.36 -2.95 14.36
N ASP A 184 12.98 -1.94 13.73
CA ASP A 184 14.40 -1.97 13.36
C ASP A 184 14.95 -0.53 13.27
N PRO A 185 15.72 -0.08 14.27
CA PRO A 185 16.21 1.29 14.32
C PRO A 185 17.38 1.58 13.38
N TYR A 186 18.04 0.54 12.85
CA TYR A 186 19.24 0.68 12.03
C TYR A 186 18.98 0.52 10.54
N SER A 187 17.80 0.05 10.14
CA SER A 187 17.39 0.03 8.75
C SER A 187 17.22 1.44 8.19
N GLU A 188 17.28 1.57 6.87
CA GLU A 188 16.99 2.84 6.19
C GLU A 188 15.60 3.39 6.53
N ILE A 189 14.61 2.49 6.67
CA ILE A 189 13.23 2.82 7.04
C ILE A 189 13.16 3.35 8.48
N GLY A 190 13.85 2.70 9.42
CA GLY A 190 13.91 3.14 10.81
C GLY A 190 14.58 4.50 10.96
N ILE A 191 15.68 4.71 10.24
CA ILE A 191 16.38 6.00 10.21
C ILE A 191 15.48 7.11 9.65
N GLU A 192 14.72 6.84 8.57
CA GLU A 192 13.79 7.85 8.03
C GLU A 192 12.62 8.14 8.99
N ALA A 193 12.08 7.12 9.66
CA ALA A 193 11.06 7.31 10.69
C ALA A 193 11.57 8.19 11.85
N ALA A 194 12.81 7.98 12.31
CA ALA A 194 13.43 8.80 13.34
C ALA A 194 13.58 10.27 12.90
N LYS A 195 13.97 10.52 11.65
CA LYS A 195 14.01 11.88 11.09
C LYS A 195 12.64 12.54 11.06
N GLU A 196 11.59 11.79 10.72
CA GLU A 196 10.21 12.30 10.74
C GLU A 196 9.75 12.68 12.15
N ILE A 197 10.07 11.89 13.18
CA ILE A 197 9.82 12.22 14.58
C ILE A 197 10.50 13.55 14.95
N ALA A 198 11.79 13.68 14.66
CA ALA A 198 12.54 14.91 14.94
C ALA A 198 11.94 16.14 14.24
N ARG A 199 11.52 16.02 12.96
CA ARG A 199 10.86 17.11 12.21
C ARG A 199 9.53 17.56 12.84
N MET A 200 8.82 16.65 13.50
CA MET A 200 7.52 16.94 14.13
C MET A 200 7.67 17.56 15.52
N GLN A 201 8.75 17.26 16.23
CA GLN A 201 9.05 17.83 17.56
C GLN A 201 9.63 19.26 17.48
N GLN A 202 10.12 19.69 16.32
CA GLN A 202 10.68 21.03 16.08
C GLN A 202 9.64 22.09 15.66
N LYS A 203 8.34 21.75 15.58
CA LYS A 203 7.24 22.64 15.15
C LYS A 203 6.32 22.98 16.30
#